data_AF-A0A7J7ILQ3-F1
#
_entry.id   AF-A0A7J7ILQ3-F1
#
_cell.length_a   1.000
_cell.length_b   1.000
_cell.length_c   1.000
_cell.angle_alpha   90.00
_cell.angle_beta   90.00
_cell.angle_gamma   90.00
#
_symmetry.space_group_name_H-M   'P 1'
#
loop_
_entity.id
_entity.type
_entity.pdbx_description
1 polymer ?
#
loop_
_entity_poly.entity_id
_entity_poly.type
_entity_poly.pdbx_seq_one_letter_code
_entity_poly.pdbx_strand_id
1 'polypeptide(L)'
;MSQSIHRVKRIHFSGIRQCIVLQDRNGPCPLVALTNTLLLRGALAPFPTDMEYVSSDWLCNVLAEYLFEKQVPSLRTQSTSVLDIEHNIADVVQLLPMLQHGMDVNVGFTDCNDYELTTETTLFDAFGVRLLHGWLADPTDKDAYPVLSQRRYNAATEVLIRASANLADESASGRLPAAQGHYTGPVSVTDSTTVSMSSVASIEAERYLESDVEIAVEELRDELATR
;
A
#
# COMPACT_ATOMS: atom_id res chain seq x y z
N MET A 1 -10.28 13.10 21.86
CA MET A 1 -9.73 12.05 20.99
C MET A 1 -8.82 11.18 21.85
N SER A 2 -8.96 9.85 21.83
CA SER A 2 -8.03 9.01 22.60
C SER A 2 -6.65 9.11 21.96
N GLN A 3 -5.66 9.60 22.71
CA GLN A 3 -4.27 9.60 22.25
C GLN A 3 -3.86 8.15 21.99
N SER A 4 -3.51 7.83 20.74
CA SER A 4 -2.90 6.55 20.42
C SER A 4 -1.51 6.55 21.06
N ILE A 5 -1.29 5.59 21.97
CA ILE A 5 -0.03 5.39 22.67
C ILE A 5 0.65 4.19 22.01
N HIS A 6 1.97 4.27 21.85
CA HIS A 6 2.80 3.28 21.19
C HIS A 6 3.92 2.84 22.11
N ARG A 7 4.20 1.54 22.15
CA ARG A 7 5.31 1.02 22.94
C ARG A 7 6.64 1.25 22.22
N VAL A 8 7.66 1.65 22.95
CA VAL A 8 9.03 1.79 22.47
C VAL A 8 9.81 0.51 22.75
N LYS A 9 10.45 -0.05 21.73
CA LYS A 9 11.33 -1.21 21.84
C LYS A 9 12.78 -0.80 21.61
N ARG A 10 13.65 -1.15 22.56
CA ARG A 10 15.10 -0.98 22.41
C ARG A 10 15.68 -2.14 21.59
N ILE A 11 16.55 -1.80 20.65
CA ILE A 11 17.19 -2.74 19.74
C ILE A 11 18.69 -2.42 19.60
N HIS A 12 19.45 -3.39 19.09
CA HIS A 12 20.79 -3.16 18.58
C HIS A 12 20.70 -3.24 17.05
N PHE A 13 20.99 -2.13 16.37
CA PHE A 13 20.94 -2.04 14.91
C PHE A 13 22.24 -1.41 14.42
N SER A 14 22.88 -2.04 13.43
CA SER A 14 24.17 -1.58 12.88
C SER A 14 25.25 -1.31 13.95
N GLY A 15 25.29 -2.14 15.00
CA GLY A 15 26.25 -2.01 16.11
C GLY A 15 25.92 -0.91 17.13
N ILE A 16 24.82 -0.17 16.95
CA ILE A 16 24.42 0.95 17.81
C ILE A 16 23.15 0.58 18.58
N ARG A 17 23.07 1.01 19.84
CA ARG A 17 21.83 0.90 20.63
C ARG A 17 20.85 1.97 20.16
N GLN A 18 19.68 1.54 19.71
CA GLN A 18 18.64 2.43 19.20
C GLN A 18 17.26 1.99 19.72
N CYS A 19 16.23 2.74 19.35
CA CYS A 19 14.85 2.38 19.61
C CYS A 19 14.03 2.36 18.33
N ILE A 20 12.95 1.61 18.36
CA ILE A 20 11.87 1.63 17.38
C ILE A 20 10.54 1.76 18.12
N VAL A 21 9.59 2.41 17.48
CA VAL A 21 8.20 2.51 17.90
C VAL A 21 7.45 1.29 17.37
N LEU A 22 6.70 0.62 18.23
CA LEU A 22 5.84 -0.50 17.86
C LEU A 22 4.43 -0.01 17.55
N GLN A 23 3.79 -0.63 16.56
CA GLN A 23 2.41 -0.37 16.23
C GLN A 23 1.48 -1.29 17.07
N ASP A 24 0.40 -0.72 17.59
CA ASP A 24 -0.71 -1.48 18.19
C ASP A 24 -1.72 -1.94 17.11
N ARG A 25 -2.71 -2.77 17.45
CA ARG A 25 -3.75 -3.20 16.50
C ARG A 25 -4.50 -1.98 15.93
N ASN A 26 -4.50 -1.82 14.61
CA ASN A 26 -5.07 -0.68 13.89
C ASN A 26 -4.43 0.69 14.22
N GLY A 27 -3.22 0.70 14.81
CA GLY A 27 -2.48 1.95 15.05
C GLY A 27 -2.00 2.60 13.76
N PRO A 28 -1.60 3.88 13.78
CA PRO A 28 -1.15 4.62 12.60
C PRO A 28 0.14 4.10 11.98
N CYS A 29 0.02 3.14 11.07
CA CYS A 29 1.16 2.54 10.39
C CYS A 29 2.03 3.55 9.63
N PRO A 30 1.51 4.61 8.96
CA PRO A 30 2.36 5.53 8.22
C PRO A 30 3.26 6.35 9.14
N LEU A 31 2.71 6.85 10.26
CA LEU A 31 3.46 7.62 11.26
C LEU A 31 4.58 6.80 11.88
N VAL A 32 4.28 5.56 12.27
CA VAL A 32 5.26 4.64 12.88
C VAL A 32 6.34 4.25 11.87
N ALA A 33 5.97 3.96 10.61
CA ALA A 33 6.92 3.60 9.56
C ALA A 33 7.89 4.75 9.26
N LEU A 34 7.37 5.98 9.13
CA LEU A 34 8.19 7.17 8.91
C LEU A 34 9.14 7.42 10.08
N THR A 35 8.63 7.42 11.32
CA THR A 35 9.43 7.63 12.53
C THR A 35 10.54 6.59 12.64
N ASN A 36 10.22 5.31 12.49
CA ASN A 36 11.20 4.23 12.58
C ASN A 36 12.27 4.33 11.49
N THR A 37 11.89 4.74 10.29
CA THR A 37 12.85 4.95 9.20
C THR A 37 13.89 6.01 9.59
N LEU A 38 13.45 7.13 10.16
CA LEU A 38 14.35 8.21 10.55
C LEU A 38 15.17 7.87 11.81
N LEU A 39 14.59 7.14 12.77
CA LEU A 39 15.32 6.59 13.92
C LEU A 39 16.46 5.68 13.43
N LEU A 40 16.16 4.70 12.58
CA LEU A 40 17.13 3.72 12.07
C LEU A 40 18.22 4.35 11.19
N ARG A 41 17.94 5.48 10.54
CA ARG A 41 18.94 6.29 9.82
C ARG A 41 19.84 7.11 10.76
N GLY A 42 19.52 7.18 12.06
CA GLY A 42 20.18 8.09 13.00
C GLY A 42 19.85 9.56 12.73
N ALA A 43 18.74 9.82 12.04
CA ALA A 43 18.33 11.16 11.62
C ALA A 43 17.53 11.89 12.71
N LEU A 44 16.87 11.15 13.60
CA LEU A 44 16.21 11.70 14.80
C LEU A 44 17.13 11.56 16.02
N ALA A 45 16.98 12.48 16.96
CA ALA A 45 17.59 12.36 18.27
C ALA A 45 17.13 11.06 18.98
N PRO A 46 18.02 10.36 19.71
CA PRO A 46 17.63 9.17 20.46
C PRO A 46 16.58 9.49 21.52
N PHE A 47 15.56 8.64 21.64
CA PHE A 47 14.55 8.82 22.69
C PHE A 47 15.16 8.56 24.08
N PRO A 48 14.72 9.29 25.13
CA PRO A 48 15.19 9.12 26.50
C PRO A 48 15.19 7.65 26.94
N THR A 49 16.21 7.18 27.65
CA THR A 49 16.46 5.74 27.89
C THR A 49 15.33 5.03 28.66
N ASP A 50 14.68 5.75 29.56
CA ASP A 50 13.56 5.33 30.41
C ASP A 50 12.19 5.45 29.72
N MET A 51 12.15 5.98 28.48
CA MET A 51 10.92 6.10 27.72
C MET A 51 10.48 4.72 27.18
N GLU A 52 9.38 4.20 27.72
CA GLU A 52 8.77 2.93 27.31
C GLU A 52 7.56 3.13 26.39
N TYR A 53 6.93 4.31 26.41
CA TYR A 53 5.74 4.62 25.63
C TYR A 53 5.80 6.05 25.09
N VAL A 54 5.19 6.27 23.93
CA VAL A 54 5.08 7.58 23.25
C VAL A 54 3.66 7.75 22.68
N SER A 55 3.15 8.98 22.61
CA SER A 55 1.89 9.26 21.93
C SER A 55 2.12 9.59 20.45
N SER A 56 1.10 9.40 19.61
CA SER A 56 1.14 9.86 18.21
C SER A 56 1.44 11.36 18.10
N ASP A 57 0.83 12.18 18.96
CA ASP A 57 1.09 13.64 18.98
C ASP A 57 2.56 13.95 19.27
N TRP A 58 3.17 13.19 20.19
CA TRP A 58 4.59 13.35 20.50
C TRP A 58 5.46 12.97 19.30
N LEU A 59 5.10 11.90 18.57
CA LEU A 59 5.80 11.53 17.33
C LEU A 59 5.66 12.61 16.25
N CYS A 60 4.46 13.16 16.07
CA CYS A 60 4.25 14.29 15.15
C CYS A 60 5.14 15.48 15.51
N ASN A 61 5.26 15.82 16.80
CA ASN A 61 6.14 16.91 17.24
C ASN A 61 7.61 16.64 16.94
N VAL A 62 8.10 15.42 17.18
CA VAL A 62 9.48 15.04 16.86
C VAL A 62 9.75 15.13 15.34
N LEU A 63 8.79 14.71 14.52
CA LEU A 63 8.90 14.81 13.07
C LEU A 63 8.86 16.27 12.59
N ALA A 64 8.03 17.11 13.19
CA ALA A 64 8.00 18.54 12.90
C ALA A 64 9.35 19.19 13.22
N GLU A 65 9.90 18.92 14.41
CA GLU A 65 11.21 19.43 14.85
C GLU A 65 12.33 19.01 13.86
N TYR A 66 12.33 17.75 13.41
CA TYR A 66 13.27 17.27 12.40
C TYR A 66 13.18 18.06 11.08
N LEU A 67 11.98 18.39 10.59
CA LEU A 67 11.82 19.20 9.37
C LEU A 67 12.40 20.59 9.56
N PHE A 68 12.13 21.23 10.71
CA PHE A 68 12.68 22.55 11.04
C PHE A 68 14.21 22.52 11.08
N GLU A 69 14.82 21.53 11.76
CA GLU A 69 16.28 21.39 11.85
C GLU A 69 16.94 21.16 10.47
N LYS A 70 16.31 20.38 9.60
CA LYS A 70 16.80 20.08 8.24
C LYS A 70 16.93 21.31 7.35
N GLN A 71 16.17 22.37 7.62
CA GLN A 71 16.19 23.59 6.82
C GLN A 71 17.15 24.67 7.31
N VAL A 72 17.61 24.60 8.57
CA VAL A 72 18.63 25.52 9.10
C VAL A 72 19.88 25.60 8.21
N PRO A 73 20.37 24.50 7.61
CA PRO A 73 21.44 24.55 6.61
C PRO A 73 21.00 25.20 5.29
N SER A 74 19.81 24.89 4.77
CA SER A 74 19.31 25.43 3.48
C SER A 74 19.12 26.95 3.50
N LEU A 75 18.65 27.49 4.62
CA LEU A 75 18.52 28.93 4.89
C LEU A 75 19.87 29.68 4.84
N ARG A 76 20.98 28.99 5.07
CA ARG A 76 22.33 29.60 5.03
C ARG A 76 22.93 29.64 3.63
N THR A 77 22.39 28.87 2.69
CA THR A 77 22.98 28.65 1.35
C THR A 77 22.15 29.18 0.18
N GLN A 78 20.87 29.50 0.36
CA GLN A 78 20.02 30.01 -0.72
C GLN A 78 19.50 31.43 -0.46
N SER A 79 19.38 32.22 -1.52
CA SER A 79 18.74 33.54 -1.56
C SER A 79 17.20 33.46 -1.57
N THR A 80 16.64 32.38 -1.05
CA THR A 80 15.20 32.17 -0.90
C THR A 80 14.77 32.84 0.40
N SER A 81 13.64 33.55 0.44
CA SER A 81 13.26 34.27 1.64
C SER A 81 12.97 33.28 2.78
N VAL A 82 13.39 33.63 4.00
CA VAL A 82 13.14 32.81 5.21
C VAL A 82 11.66 32.51 5.37
N LEU A 83 10.80 33.47 4.99
CA LEU A 83 9.35 33.38 5.08
C LEU A 83 8.76 32.32 4.14
N ASP A 84 9.27 32.18 2.91
CA ASP A 84 8.76 31.18 1.96
C ASP A 84 9.08 29.75 2.42
N ILE A 85 10.25 29.59 3.04
CA ILE A 85 10.72 28.32 3.59
C ILE A 85 9.91 27.94 4.85
N GLU A 86 9.71 28.89 5.76
CA GLU A 86 8.88 28.71 6.96
C GLU A 86 7.43 28.41 6.61
N HIS A 87 6.85 29.09 5.61
CA HIS A 87 5.48 28.84 5.17
C HIS A 87 5.30 27.41 4.63
N ASN A 88 6.25 26.95 3.79
CA ASN A 88 6.22 25.60 3.25
C ASN A 88 6.33 24.51 4.34
N ILE A 89 7.18 24.70 5.36
CA ILE A 89 7.18 23.76 6.51
C ILE A 89 5.89 23.84 7.31
N ALA A 90 5.41 25.03 7.61
CA ALA A 90 4.19 25.19 8.40
C ALA A 90 3.03 24.43 7.76
N ASP A 91 2.97 24.43 6.42
CA ASP A 91 2.01 23.66 5.66
C ASP A 91 2.24 22.14 5.79
N VAL A 92 3.49 21.67 5.66
CA VAL A 92 3.83 20.23 5.83
C VAL A 92 3.55 19.74 7.26
N VAL A 93 3.84 20.54 8.27
CA VAL A 93 3.63 20.20 9.69
C VAL A 93 2.14 20.07 10.00
N GLN A 94 1.29 20.89 9.38
CA GLN A 94 -0.16 20.78 9.50
C GLN A 94 -0.71 19.46 8.93
N LEU A 95 0.04 18.79 8.04
CA LEU A 95 -0.35 17.51 7.46
C LEU A 95 0.09 16.29 8.30
N LEU A 96 1.02 16.44 9.24
CA LEU A 96 1.52 15.32 10.07
C LEU A 96 0.42 14.54 10.81
N PRO A 97 -0.65 15.19 11.35
CA PRO A 97 -1.74 14.46 11.97
C PRO A 97 -2.47 13.50 11.02
N MET A 98 -2.43 13.72 9.70
CA MET A 98 -3.07 12.81 8.72
C MET A 98 -2.47 11.41 8.75
N LEU A 99 -1.16 11.30 9.03
CA LEU A 99 -0.51 9.99 9.18
C LEU A 99 -1.07 9.17 10.35
N GLN A 100 -1.86 9.77 11.24
CA GLN A 100 -2.51 9.08 12.35
C GLN A 100 -3.73 8.24 11.91
N HIS A 101 -4.24 8.44 10.70
CA HIS A 101 -5.51 7.87 10.26
C HIS A 101 -5.38 6.80 9.15
N GLY A 102 -4.15 6.48 8.75
CA GLY A 102 -3.88 5.62 7.60
C GLY A 102 -3.49 6.42 6.38
N MET A 103 -3.17 5.72 5.29
CA MET A 103 -2.77 6.32 4.02
C MET A 103 -3.41 5.51 2.91
N ASP A 104 -4.27 6.15 2.13
CA ASP A 104 -4.85 5.54 0.93
C ASP A 104 -3.86 5.69 -0.22
N VAL A 105 -3.49 4.56 -0.82
CA VAL A 105 -2.52 4.52 -1.92
C VAL A 105 -3.15 3.84 -3.13
N ASN A 106 -3.19 4.54 -4.25
CA ASN A 106 -3.62 3.98 -5.53
C ASN A 106 -2.36 3.64 -6.36
N VAL A 107 -1.92 2.39 -6.28
CA VAL A 107 -0.71 1.90 -6.96
C VAL A 107 -0.99 1.55 -8.42
N GLY A 108 0.01 1.74 -9.29
CA GLY A 108 0.08 1.08 -10.58
C GLY A 108 0.79 -0.27 -10.47
N PHE A 109 0.88 -0.98 -11.60
CA PHE A 109 1.37 -2.36 -11.62
C PHE A 109 2.69 -2.53 -12.41
N THR A 110 3.33 -1.43 -12.82
CA THR A 110 4.49 -1.48 -13.74
C THR A 110 5.83 -1.18 -13.10
N ASP A 111 5.88 -0.32 -12.07
CA ASP A 111 7.10 0.05 -11.36
C ASP A 111 6.82 0.14 -9.85
N CYS A 112 7.83 -0.16 -9.03
CA CYS A 112 7.71 -0.09 -7.56
C CYS A 112 7.49 1.33 -6.99
N ASN A 113 7.64 2.38 -7.82
CA ASN A 113 7.36 3.78 -7.50
C ASN A 113 6.09 4.30 -8.18
N ASP A 114 5.33 3.46 -8.89
CA ASP A 114 4.13 3.91 -9.59
C ASP A 114 2.94 3.95 -8.63
N TYR A 115 2.65 5.12 -8.09
CA TYR A 115 1.45 5.37 -7.32
C TYR A 115 0.93 6.78 -7.59
N GLU A 116 -0.37 6.98 -7.38
CA GLU A 116 -0.99 8.30 -7.46
C GLU A 116 -0.42 9.22 -6.37
N LEU A 117 -0.04 10.43 -6.77
CA LEU A 117 0.44 11.44 -5.83
C LEU A 117 -0.72 12.00 -5.02
N THR A 118 -0.71 11.71 -3.72
CA THR A 118 -1.60 12.30 -2.72
C THR A 118 -0.81 13.13 -1.70
N THR A 119 -1.50 13.96 -0.94
CA THR A 119 -0.93 14.77 0.15
C THR A 119 -0.17 13.94 1.18
N GLU A 120 -0.64 12.74 1.50
CA GLU A 120 0.00 11.82 2.44
C GLU A 120 1.29 11.25 1.85
N THR A 121 1.29 10.90 0.56
CA THR A 121 2.47 10.36 -0.13
C THR A 121 3.58 11.40 -0.30
N THR A 122 3.23 12.66 -0.60
CA THR A 122 4.21 13.76 -0.72
C THR A 122 4.85 14.10 0.61
N LEU A 123 4.20 13.77 1.72
CA LEU A 123 4.79 13.94 3.04
C LEU A 123 6.06 13.09 3.18
N PHE A 124 6.06 11.84 2.72
CA PHE A 124 7.25 10.97 2.78
C PHE A 124 8.43 11.58 2.01
N ASP A 125 8.17 12.22 0.87
CA ASP A 125 9.17 12.93 0.09
C ASP A 125 9.79 14.11 0.86
N ALA A 126 8.98 14.87 1.62
CA ALA A 126 9.47 15.96 2.47
C ALA A 126 10.46 15.47 3.55
N PHE A 127 10.32 14.23 4.02
CA PHE A 127 11.27 13.60 4.94
C PHE A 127 12.45 12.90 4.25
N GLY A 128 12.49 12.92 2.91
CA GLY A 128 13.49 12.19 2.13
C GLY A 128 13.38 10.67 2.28
N VAL A 129 12.15 10.16 2.46
CA VAL A 129 11.85 8.74 2.57
C VAL A 129 11.10 8.32 1.31
N ARG A 130 11.64 7.34 0.58
CA ARG A 130 10.95 6.80 -0.59
C ARG A 130 9.87 5.83 -0.16
N LEU A 131 8.65 6.04 -0.63
CA LEU A 131 7.58 5.05 -0.56
C LEU A 131 7.70 4.10 -1.77
N LEU A 132 7.54 2.80 -1.53
CA LEU A 132 7.63 1.76 -2.54
C LEU A 132 6.52 0.73 -2.34
N HIS A 133 6.09 0.08 -3.42
CA HIS A 133 5.24 -1.11 -3.37
C HIS A 133 5.84 -2.25 -4.20
N GLY A 134 5.40 -3.48 -3.91
CA GLY A 134 5.81 -4.69 -4.63
C GLY A 134 4.70 -5.29 -5.50
N TRP A 135 3.57 -4.59 -5.63
CA TRP A 135 2.43 -5.09 -6.41
C TRP A 135 2.64 -4.83 -7.90
N LEU A 136 3.39 -5.71 -8.55
CA LEU A 136 3.78 -5.59 -9.96
C LEU A 136 3.13 -6.71 -10.76
N ALA A 137 2.62 -6.38 -11.95
CA ALA A 137 2.16 -7.38 -12.91
C ALA A 137 3.36 -8.07 -13.55
N ASP A 138 3.31 -9.39 -13.68
CA ASP A 138 4.37 -10.16 -14.34
C ASP A 138 4.40 -9.86 -15.84
N PRO A 139 5.48 -9.28 -16.40
CA PRO A 139 5.57 -8.98 -17.83
C PRO A 139 5.55 -10.22 -18.75
N THR A 140 5.76 -11.41 -18.19
CA THR A 140 5.72 -12.67 -18.94
C THR A 140 4.30 -13.23 -19.07
N ASP A 141 3.38 -12.77 -18.22
CA ASP A 141 1.96 -13.10 -18.28
C ASP A 141 1.31 -12.32 -19.43
N LYS A 142 1.07 -13.01 -20.54
CA LYS A 142 0.47 -12.39 -21.74
C LYS A 142 -1.00 -12.05 -21.54
N ASP A 143 -1.64 -12.60 -20.52
CA ASP A 143 -3.06 -12.51 -20.21
C ASP A 143 -3.28 -11.27 -19.34
N ALA A 144 -2.75 -11.30 -18.12
CA ALA A 144 -3.00 -10.24 -17.14
C ALA A 144 -2.20 -8.95 -17.42
N TYR A 145 -0.97 -9.06 -17.94
CA TYR A 145 -0.09 -7.89 -18.05
C TYR A 145 -0.62 -6.76 -18.95
N PRO A 146 -1.13 -7.02 -20.17
CA PRO A 146 -1.64 -5.94 -21.03
C PRO A 146 -2.81 -5.17 -20.39
N VAL A 147 -3.60 -5.85 -19.56
CA VAL A 147 -4.75 -5.27 -18.86
C VAL A 147 -4.30 -4.46 -17.64
N LEU A 148 -3.45 -5.04 -16.80
CA LEU A 148 -3.02 -4.43 -15.54
C LEU A 148 -2.01 -3.29 -15.77
N SER A 149 -1.07 -3.44 -16.70
CA SER A 149 -0.01 -2.45 -16.95
C SER A 149 -0.52 -1.08 -17.40
N GLN A 150 -1.76 -0.99 -17.87
CA GLN A 150 -2.39 0.25 -18.33
C GLN A 150 -3.27 0.91 -17.25
N ARG A 151 -3.36 0.33 -16.05
CA ARG A 151 -4.30 0.72 -15.01
C ARG A 151 -3.61 0.87 -13.66
N ARG A 152 -4.23 1.66 -12.78
CA ARG A 152 -3.96 1.63 -11.34
C ARG A 152 -5.01 0.78 -10.64
N TYR A 153 -4.75 0.43 -9.39
CA TYR A 153 -5.60 -0.44 -8.57
C TYR A 153 -7.10 -0.06 -8.63
N ASN A 154 -7.43 1.23 -8.43
CA ASN A 154 -8.82 1.68 -8.44
C ASN A 154 -9.51 1.42 -9.80
N ALA A 155 -8.82 1.73 -10.90
CA ALA A 155 -9.33 1.54 -12.26
C ALA A 155 -9.43 0.05 -12.63
N ALA A 156 -8.48 -0.79 -12.18
CA ALA A 156 -8.54 -2.23 -12.37
C ALA A 156 -9.73 -2.85 -11.63
N THR A 157 -9.97 -2.41 -10.40
CA THR A 157 -11.13 -2.86 -9.59
C THR A 157 -12.45 -2.48 -10.24
N GLU A 158 -12.56 -1.27 -10.78
CA GLU A 158 -13.77 -0.83 -11.48
C GLU A 158 -14.10 -1.71 -12.70
N VAL A 159 -13.09 -2.13 -13.46
CA VAL A 159 -13.28 -3.05 -14.59
C VAL A 159 -13.79 -4.40 -14.10
N LEU A 160 -13.23 -4.95 -13.03
CA LEU A 160 -13.66 -6.22 -12.45
C LEU A 160 -15.13 -6.16 -11.97
N ILE A 161 -15.52 -5.06 -11.33
CA ILE A 161 -16.91 -4.85 -10.87
C ILE A 161 -17.87 -4.80 -12.06
N ARG A 162 -17.49 -4.13 -13.15
CA ARG A 162 -18.33 -4.07 -14.36
C ARG A 162 -18.44 -5.43 -15.05
N ALA A 163 -17.34 -6.18 -15.17
CA ALA A 163 -17.34 -7.51 -15.77
C ALA A 163 -18.23 -8.47 -14.98
N SER A 164 -18.10 -8.51 -13.66
CA SER A 164 -18.93 -9.36 -12.78
C SER A 164 -20.42 -9.00 -12.82
N ALA A 165 -20.77 -7.71 -12.94
CA ALA A 165 -22.15 -7.29 -13.11
C ALA A 165 -22.75 -7.77 -14.46
N ASN A 166 -21.98 -7.67 -15.55
CA ASN A 166 -22.43 -8.11 -16.86
C ASN A 166 -22.65 -9.63 -16.92
N LEU A 167 -21.74 -10.41 -16.33
CA LEU A 167 -21.87 -11.88 -16.25
C LEU A 167 -23.14 -12.31 -15.48
N ALA A 168 -23.49 -11.58 -14.42
CA ALA A 168 -24.72 -11.83 -13.66
C ALA A 168 -25.98 -11.54 -14.50
N ASP A 169 -25.98 -10.46 -15.28
CA ASP A 169 -27.10 -10.08 -16.15
C ASP A 169 -27.28 -11.03 -17.35
N GLU A 170 -26.18 -11.52 -17.95
CA GLU A 170 -26.23 -12.51 -19.03
C GLU A 170 -26.69 -13.88 -18.56
N SER A 171 -26.24 -14.29 -17.38
CA SER A 171 -26.71 -15.51 -16.69
C SER A 171 -28.21 -15.44 -16.36
N ALA A 172 -28.69 -14.26 -15.95
CA ALA A 172 -30.12 -14.02 -15.72
C ALA A 172 -30.94 -13.95 -17.04
N SER A 173 -30.32 -13.54 -18.15
CA SER A 173 -30.95 -13.44 -19.47
C SER A 173 -30.89 -14.73 -20.31
N GLY A 174 -30.29 -15.81 -19.81
CA GLY A 174 -30.27 -17.13 -20.44
C GLY A 174 -29.41 -17.24 -21.71
N ARG A 175 -28.44 -16.34 -21.90
CA ARG A 175 -27.46 -16.40 -22.99
C ARG A 175 -26.12 -16.81 -22.42
N LEU A 176 -25.77 -18.09 -22.52
CA LEU A 176 -24.38 -18.55 -22.36
C LEU A 176 -23.91 -19.12 -23.70
N PRO A 177 -22.72 -18.74 -24.20
CA PRO A 177 -22.04 -19.55 -25.20
C PRO A 177 -21.51 -20.81 -24.51
N ALA A 178 -21.78 -21.97 -25.12
CA ALA A 178 -21.28 -23.25 -24.63
C ALA A 178 -19.74 -23.26 -24.70
N ALA A 179 -19.07 -23.23 -23.54
CA ALA A 179 -17.64 -23.47 -23.46
C ALA A 179 -17.33 -24.94 -23.82
N GLN A 180 -16.93 -25.19 -25.07
CA GLN A 180 -16.27 -26.43 -25.48
C GLN A 180 -14.78 -26.31 -25.18
N GLY A 181 -14.39 -26.64 -23.94
CA GLY A 181 -13.00 -26.80 -23.52
C GLY A 181 -12.78 -28.23 -23.03
N HIS A 182 -12.30 -29.11 -23.90
CA HIS A 182 -11.94 -30.48 -23.59
C HIS A 182 -10.62 -30.48 -22.81
N TYR A 183 -10.65 -30.68 -21.48
CA TYR A 183 -9.46 -30.98 -20.70
C TYR A 183 -9.51 -32.42 -20.17
N THR A 184 -8.55 -33.23 -20.62
CA THR A 184 -8.33 -34.61 -20.18
C THR A 184 -7.06 -34.64 -19.32
N GLY A 185 -7.22 -34.84 -18.02
CA GLY A 185 -6.12 -34.98 -17.04
C GLY A 185 -6.61 -35.68 -15.77
N PRO A 186 -5.79 -36.49 -15.09
CA PRO A 186 -6.29 -37.66 -14.37
C PRO A 186 -6.88 -37.32 -13.00
N VAL A 187 -8.13 -37.75 -12.78
CA VAL A 187 -8.72 -37.86 -11.45
C VAL A 187 -8.17 -39.12 -10.79
N SER A 188 -7.40 -38.94 -9.72
CA SER A 188 -7.08 -40.02 -8.77
C SER A 188 -7.75 -39.68 -7.44
N VAL A 189 -8.86 -40.36 -7.18
CA VAL A 189 -9.51 -40.38 -5.86
C VAL A 189 -8.79 -41.42 -5.00
N THR A 190 -8.20 -40.99 -3.89
CA THR A 190 -8.07 -41.87 -2.72
C THR A 190 -8.42 -41.11 -1.44
N ASP A 191 -9.13 -41.84 -0.61
CA ASP A 191 -9.94 -41.50 0.54
C ASP A 191 -9.37 -40.60 1.66
N SER A 192 -10.32 -39.83 2.22
CA SER A 192 -10.53 -39.58 3.65
C SER A 192 -9.45 -38.83 4.45
N THR A 193 -9.65 -37.51 4.60
CA THR A 193 -9.46 -36.84 5.91
C THR A 193 -10.40 -35.64 5.99
N THR A 194 -11.15 -35.54 7.09
CA THR A 194 -12.12 -34.48 7.39
C THR A 194 -11.47 -33.10 7.36
N VAL A 195 -11.83 -32.27 6.37
CA VAL A 195 -11.45 -30.86 6.30
C VAL A 195 -12.62 -30.01 6.78
N SER A 196 -12.36 -29.15 7.78
CA SER A 196 -13.32 -28.20 8.34
C SER A 196 -13.96 -27.32 7.26
N MET A 197 -15.29 -27.16 7.35
CA MET A 197 -16.15 -26.42 6.41
C MET A 197 -15.76 -24.94 6.18
N SER A 198 -14.82 -24.36 6.93
CA SER A 198 -14.37 -22.98 6.73
C SER A 198 -13.30 -22.81 5.63
N SER A 199 -12.68 -23.88 5.15
CA SER A 199 -11.62 -23.78 4.11
C SER A 199 -12.12 -24.07 2.68
N VAL A 200 -13.24 -24.80 2.54
CA VAL A 200 -13.82 -25.12 1.23
C VAL A 200 -14.45 -23.89 0.59
N ALA A 201 -15.11 -23.04 1.38
CA ALA A 201 -15.71 -21.79 0.90
C ALA A 201 -14.67 -20.77 0.40
N SER A 202 -13.46 -20.75 0.96
CA SER A 202 -12.37 -19.88 0.51
C SER A 202 -11.74 -20.38 -0.79
N ILE A 203 -11.55 -21.70 -0.93
CA ILE A 203 -11.01 -22.31 -2.16
C ILE A 203 -12.02 -22.24 -3.30
N GLU A 204 -13.31 -22.41 -3.03
CA GLU A 204 -14.36 -22.22 -4.05
C GLU A 204 -14.46 -20.75 -4.46
N ALA A 205 -14.43 -19.80 -3.54
CA ALA A 205 -14.43 -18.37 -3.86
C ALA A 205 -13.18 -17.94 -4.67
N GLU A 206 -12.00 -18.47 -4.35
CA GLU A 206 -10.77 -18.24 -5.12
C GLU A 206 -10.87 -18.82 -6.54
N ARG A 207 -11.45 -20.02 -6.70
CA ARG A 207 -11.67 -20.63 -8.03
C ARG A 207 -12.68 -19.88 -8.90
N TYR A 208 -13.74 -19.36 -8.29
CA TYR A 208 -14.71 -18.51 -9.01
C TYR A 208 -14.06 -17.19 -9.44
N LEU A 209 -13.23 -16.60 -8.58
CA LEU A 209 -12.52 -15.37 -8.91
C LEU A 209 -11.46 -15.59 -10.00
N GLU A 210 -10.75 -16.72 -9.98
CA GLU A 210 -9.81 -17.11 -11.04
C GLU A 210 -10.51 -17.31 -12.39
N SER A 211 -11.67 -17.99 -12.42
CA SER A 211 -12.44 -18.16 -13.67
C SER A 211 -12.99 -16.84 -14.20
N ASP A 212 -13.45 -15.95 -13.32
CA ASP A 212 -13.99 -14.64 -13.71
C ASP A 212 -12.90 -13.70 -14.23
N VAL A 213 -11.68 -13.82 -13.68
CA VAL A 213 -10.50 -13.08 -14.16
C VAL A 213 -10.03 -13.61 -15.51
N GLU A 214 -10.00 -14.93 -15.73
CA GLU A 214 -9.64 -15.52 -17.02
C GLU A 214 -10.60 -15.07 -18.14
N ILE A 215 -11.91 -15.07 -17.88
CA ILE A 215 -12.93 -14.62 -18.84
C ILE A 215 -12.77 -13.12 -19.15
N ALA A 216 -12.59 -12.28 -18.13
CA ALA A 216 -12.42 -10.83 -18.31
C ALA A 216 -11.14 -10.49 -19.10
N VAL A 217 -10.09 -11.30 -18.96
CA VAL A 217 -8.85 -11.14 -19.70
C VAL A 217 -9.00 -11.56 -21.17
N GLU A 218 -9.76 -12.62 -21.46
CA GLU A 218 -10.06 -13.06 -22.82
C GLU A 218 -10.90 -12.02 -23.58
N GLU A 219 -11.93 -11.44 -22.95
CA GLU A 219 -12.75 -10.39 -23.57
C GLU A 219 -11.97 -9.10 -23.85
N LEU A 220 -11.09 -8.69 -22.94
CA LEU A 220 -10.22 -7.52 -23.13
C LEU A 220 -9.18 -7.72 -24.24
N ARG A 221 -8.77 -8.97 -24.50
CA ARG A 221 -7.89 -9.30 -25.64
C ARG A 221 -8.61 -9.16 -26.98
N ASP A 222 -9.87 -9.59 -27.05
CA ASP A 222 -10.68 -9.51 -28.27
C ASP A 222 -11.05 -8.06 -28.65
N GLU A 223 -11.32 -7.20 -27.66
CA GLU A 223 -11.51 -5.76 -27.89
C GLU A 223 -10.24 -5.05 -28.39
N LEU A 224 -9.06 -5.50 -27.97
CA LEU A 224 -7.79 -4.93 -28.41
C LEU A 224 -7.41 -5.38 -29.83
N ALA A 225 -7.83 -6.57 -30.25
CA ALA A 225 -7.55 -7.14 -31.57
C ALA A 225 -8.42 -6.57 -32.70
N THR A 226 -9.49 -5.85 -32.36
CA THR A 226 -10.46 -5.27 -33.31
C THR A 226 -10.27 -3.76 -33.56
N ARG A 227 -9.19 -3.17 -33.04
CA ARG A 227 -8.73 -1.79 -33.32
C ARG A 227 -7.46 -1.77 -34.17
#